data_AF-A0A832UJV8-F1
#
_entry.id   AF-A0A832UJV8-F1
#
_cell.length_a   1.000
_cell.length_b   1.000
_cell.length_c   1.000
_cell.angle_alpha   90.00
_cell.angle_beta   90.00
_cell.angle_gamma   90.00
#
_symmetry.space_group_name_H-M   'P 1'
#
loop_
_entity.id
_entity.type
_entity.pdbx_description
1 polymer ?
#
loop_
_entity_poly.entity_id
_entity_poly.type
_entity_poly.pdbx_seq_one_letter_code
_entity_poly.pdbx_strand_id
1 'polypeptide(L)'
;MTTIEKLTAIVNNEKVGNCFFNLYDRWRDESEYEDINQYGDVIINTINDQFPQFGASLVASTKRPFGVKINLDGQKFYIHIKLKGCYVVLSVKKC
;
A
#
# COMPACT_ATOMS: atom_id res chain seq x y z
N MET A 1 -14.97 -8.20 12.01
CA MET A 1 -14.57 -7.70 10.69
C MET A 1 -13.70 -8.76 10.03
N THR A 2 -14.10 -9.24 8.85
CA THR A 2 -13.33 -10.21 8.06
C THR A 2 -12.08 -9.56 7.49
N THR A 3 -11.08 -10.35 7.11
CA THR A 3 -9.85 -9.84 6.48
C THR A 3 -10.15 -9.06 5.19
N ILE A 4 -11.18 -9.47 4.43
CA ILE A 4 -11.61 -8.75 3.21
C ILE A 4 -12.20 -7.38 3.55
N GLU A 5 -13.02 -7.29 4.60
CA GLU A 5 -13.57 -6.01 5.07
C GLU A 5 -12.47 -5.07 5.55
N LYS A 6 -11.46 -5.59 6.27
CA LYS A 6 -10.28 -4.79 6.67
C LYS A 6 -9.51 -4.28 5.45
N LEU A 7 -9.23 -5.14 4.47
CA LEU A 7 -8.54 -4.74 3.24
C LEU A 7 -9.33 -3.71 2.44
N THR A 8 -10.65 -3.89 2.36
CA THR A 8 -11.56 -2.94 1.71
C THR A 8 -11.52 -1.57 2.40
N ALA A 9 -11.53 -1.56 3.74
CA ALA A 9 -11.38 -0.33 4.52
C ALA A 9 -10.03 0.34 4.28
N ILE A 10 -8.93 -0.42 4.24
CA ILE A 10 -7.59 0.10 3.97
C ILE A 10 -7.53 0.78 2.59
N VAL A 11 -7.99 0.11 1.52
CA VAL A 11 -7.81 0.65 0.17
C VAL A 11 -8.79 1.76 -0.23
N ASN A 12 -9.93 1.85 0.47
CA ASN A 12 -10.90 2.93 0.28
C ASN A 12 -10.70 4.09 1.26
N ASN A 13 -9.74 4.01 2.18
CA ASN A 13 -9.41 5.10 3.07
C ASN A 13 -8.68 6.21 2.31
N GLU A 14 -9.19 7.43 2.38
CA GLU A 14 -8.65 8.59 1.66
C GLU A 14 -7.18 8.88 2.02
N LYS A 15 -6.82 8.84 3.30
CA LYS A 15 -5.43 9.11 3.73
C LYS A 15 -4.46 8.04 3.25
N VAL A 16 -4.85 6.77 3.34
CA VAL A 16 -4.04 5.66 2.80
C VAL A 16 -3.92 5.78 1.29
N GLY A 17 -5.03 6.00 0.57
CA GLY A 17 -5.04 6.18 -0.88
C GLY A 17 -4.13 7.33 -1.32
N ASN A 18 -4.28 8.51 -0.73
CA ASN A 18 -3.45 9.69 -1.02
C ASN A 18 -1.97 9.44 -0.72
N CYS A 19 -1.65 8.74 0.37
CA CYS A 19 -0.28 8.33 0.68
C CYS A 19 0.31 7.48 -0.46
N PHE A 20 -0.41 6.45 -0.93
CA PHE A 20 0.03 5.64 -2.07
C PHE A 20 0.23 6.44 -3.35
N PHE A 21 -0.69 7.36 -3.69
CA PHE A 21 -0.61 8.13 -4.92
C PHE A 21 0.55 9.15 -4.88
N ASN A 22 0.69 9.90 -3.79
CA ASN A 22 1.77 10.88 -3.64
C ASN A 22 3.15 10.20 -3.70
N LEU A 23 3.29 9.05 -3.03
CA LEU A 23 4.51 8.28 -3.07
C LEU A 23 4.74 7.63 -4.44
N TYR A 24 3.69 7.19 -5.13
CA TYR A 24 3.83 6.70 -6.49
C TYR A 24 4.33 7.79 -7.46
N ASP A 25 3.76 8.99 -7.39
CA ASP A 25 4.19 10.11 -8.23
C ASP A 25 5.62 10.52 -7.91
N ARG A 26 5.98 10.65 -6.63
CA ARG A 26 7.36 10.92 -6.22
C ARG A 26 8.34 9.85 -6.69
N TRP A 27 7.98 8.57 -6.56
CA TRP A 27 8.81 7.48 -7.07
C TRP A 27 9.02 7.56 -8.58
N ARG A 28 8.00 7.99 -9.34
CA ARG A 28 8.16 8.16 -10.80
C ARG A 28 9.17 9.25 -11.16
N ASP A 29 9.26 10.29 -10.35
CA ASP A 29 10.12 11.45 -10.60
C ASP A 29 11.54 11.27 -10.01
N GLU A 30 11.66 10.63 -8.85
CA GLU A 30 12.89 10.64 -8.03
C GLU A 30 13.47 9.24 -7.74
N SER A 31 12.95 8.16 -8.35
CA SER A 31 13.37 6.77 -8.02
C SER A 31 14.87 6.47 -8.15
N GLU A 32 15.63 7.25 -8.91
CA GLU A 32 17.09 7.11 -9.03
C GLU A 32 17.84 7.48 -7.75
N TYR A 33 17.22 8.27 -6.87
CA TYR A 33 17.84 8.85 -5.67
C TYR A 33 17.26 8.30 -4.37
N GLU A 34 16.30 7.37 -4.46
CA GLU A 34 15.48 6.99 -3.30
C GLU A 34 15.41 5.47 -3.07
N ASP A 35 15.19 5.10 -1.81
CA ASP A 35 14.99 3.70 -1.42
C ASP A 35 13.51 3.37 -1.26
N ILE A 36 13.03 2.44 -2.10
CA ILE A 36 11.66 1.91 -2.06
C ILE A 36 11.29 1.30 -0.71
N ASN A 37 12.25 0.87 0.12
CA ASN A 37 11.94 0.34 1.44
C ASN A 37 11.39 1.43 2.38
N GLN A 38 11.93 2.64 2.32
CA GLN A 38 11.45 3.79 3.10
C GLN A 38 9.99 4.12 2.78
N TYR A 39 9.60 3.94 1.52
CA TYR A 39 8.22 4.11 1.07
C TYR A 39 7.28 3.08 1.71
N GLY A 40 7.74 1.85 1.87
CA GLY A 40 6.97 0.81 2.55
C GLY A 40 6.71 1.15 4.00
N ASP A 41 7.72 1.70 4.69
CA ASP A 41 7.60 2.12 6.08
C ASP A 41 6.58 3.26 6.24
N VAL A 42 6.61 4.26 5.35
CA VAL A 42 5.63 5.35 5.35
C VAL A 42 4.22 4.82 5.11
N ILE A 43 4.05 3.90 4.16
CA ILE A 43 2.75 3.29 3.84
C ILE A 43 2.21 2.48 5.04
N ILE A 44 3.03 1.61 5.65
CA ILE A 44 2.56 0.76 6.75
C ILE A 44 2.25 1.59 8.00
N ASN A 45 3.04 2.63 8.28
CA ASN A 45 2.77 3.57 9.36
C ASN A 45 1.44 4.29 9.12
N THR A 46 1.19 4.77 7.89
CA THR A 46 -0.09 5.39 7.53
C THR A 46 -1.27 4.43 7.74
N ILE A 47 -1.13 3.16 7.35
CA ILE A 47 -2.16 2.13 7.56
C ILE A 47 -2.41 1.93 9.06
N ASN A 48 -1.35 1.77 9.86
CA ASN A 48 -1.47 1.52 11.30
C ASN A 48 -1.93 2.76 12.08
N ASP A 49 -1.68 3.98 11.60
CA ASP A 49 -2.22 5.20 12.18
C ASP A 49 -3.73 5.32 11.94
N GLN A 50 -4.21 4.91 10.75
CA GLN A 50 -5.64 4.92 10.43
C GLN A 50 -6.39 3.73 11.01
N PHE A 51 -5.71 2.58 11.16
CA PHE A 51 -6.31 1.32 11.58
C PHE A 51 -5.42 0.55 12.58
N PRO A 52 -5.13 1.13 13.76
CA PRO A 52 -4.22 0.52 14.73
C PRO A 52 -4.68 -0.88 15.18
N GLN A 53 -5.99 -1.12 15.18
CA GLN A 53 -6.61 -2.39 15.55
C GLN A 53 -6.46 -3.50 14.51
N PHE A 54 -5.98 -3.22 13.29
CA PHE A 54 -5.84 -4.23 12.25
C PHE A 54 -4.56 -5.05 12.35
N GLY A 55 -3.52 -4.53 13.00
CA GLY A 55 -2.26 -5.25 13.20
C GLY A 55 -1.56 -5.60 11.88
N ALA A 56 -1.60 -4.70 10.90
CA ALA A 56 -0.91 -4.90 9.63
C ALA A 56 0.60 -4.73 9.82
N SER A 57 1.39 -5.60 9.20
CA SER A 57 2.85 -5.46 9.18
C SER A 57 3.42 -5.53 7.76
N LEU A 58 4.46 -4.75 7.52
CA LEU A 58 5.16 -4.73 6.23
C LEU A 58 5.97 -6.02 6.05
N VAL A 59 5.86 -6.61 4.87
CA VAL A 59 6.65 -7.77 4.45
C VAL A 59 7.74 -7.35 3.47
N ALA A 60 7.39 -6.52 2.48
CA ALA A 60 8.34 -5.99 1.49
C ALA A 60 7.71 -4.84 0.70
N SER A 61 8.54 -3.95 0.17
CA SER A 61 8.14 -2.96 -0.82
C SER A 61 8.47 -3.43 -2.24
N THR A 62 7.73 -2.97 -3.24
CA THR A 62 7.95 -3.35 -4.65
C THR A 62 7.99 -2.12 -5.54
N LYS A 63 8.94 -2.10 -6.48
CA LYS A 63 9.11 -1.00 -7.46
C LYS A 63 8.17 -1.11 -8.67
N ARG A 64 7.95 -2.33 -9.17
CA ARG A 64 7.18 -2.61 -10.39
C ARG A 64 6.36 -3.90 -10.26
N PRO A 65 5.02 -3.83 -10.09
CA PRO A 65 4.23 -2.61 -9.82
C PRO A 65 4.68 -1.89 -8.54
N PHE A 66 4.41 -0.59 -8.44
CA PHE A 66 4.65 0.15 -7.20
C PHE A 66 3.66 -0.30 -6.13
N GLY A 67 4.14 -0.63 -4.94
CA GLY A 67 3.28 -1.08 -3.84
C GLY A 67 4.02 -1.76 -2.69
N VAL A 68 3.24 -2.38 -1.82
CA VAL A 68 3.72 -3.08 -0.62
C VAL A 68 3.07 -4.44 -0.46
N LYS A 69 3.86 -5.41 0.00
CA LYS A 69 3.38 -6.68 0.54
C LYS A 69 3.21 -6.52 2.04
N ILE A 70 2.04 -6.88 2.56
CA ILE A 70 1.73 -6.82 3.98
C ILE A 70 1.31 -8.19 4.50
N ASN A 71 1.48 -8.40 5.79
CA ASN A 71 0.85 -9.47 6.53
C ASN A 71 -0.34 -8.89 7.31
N LEU A 72 -1.49 -9.53 7.20
CA LEU A 72 -2.72 -9.16 7.90
C LEU A 72 -3.47 -10.43 8.26
N ASP A 73 -3.82 -10.60 9.54
CA ASP A 73 -4.48 -11.81 10.06
C ASP A 73 -3.73 -13.11 9.70
N GLY A 74 -2.40 -13.07 9.67
CA GLY A 74 -1.55 -14.21 9.30
C GLY A 74 -1.53 -14.55 7.81
N GLN A 75 -2.16 -13.74 6.96
CA GLN A 75 -2.16 -13.90 5.51
C GLN A 75 -1.39 -12.79 4.82
N LYS A 76 -0.69 -13.14 3.74
CA LYS A 76 0.07 -12.17 2.94
C LYS A 76 -0.78 -11.61 1.81
N PHE A 77 -0.79 -10.29 1.71
CA PHE A 77 -1.47 -9.54 0.65
C PHE A 77 -0.51 -8.57 -0.01
N TYR A 78 -0.81 -8.22 -1.26
CA TYR A 78 -0.08 -7.24 -2.02
C TYR A 78 -0.99 -6.11 -2.44
N ILE A 79 -0.75 -4.94 -1.84
CA ILE A 79 -1.44 -3.69 -2.13
C ILE A 79 -0.56 -2.90 -3.09
N HIS A 80 -1.09 -2.57 -4.27
CA HIS A 80 -0.31 -1.96 -5.33
C HIS A 80 -1.11 -1.04 -6.22
N ILE A 81 -0.40 -0.11 -6.84
CA ILE A 81 -0.94 0.76 -7.86
C ILE A 81 -1.14 -0.04 -9.15
N LYS A 82 -2.34 0.10 -9.73
CA LYS A 82 -2.69 -0.44 -11.04
C LYS A 82 -3.22 0.67 -11.93
N LEU A 83 -2.71 0.73 -13.16
CA LEU A 83 -3.23 1.62 -14.21
C LEU A 83 -4.41 0.93 -14.90
N LYS A 84 -5.54 1.63 -15.02
CA LYS A 84 -6.75 1.19 -15.74
C LYS A 84 -7.19 2.28 -16.71
N GLY A 85 -6.72 2.21 -17.95
CA GLY A 85 -6.96 3.26 -18.93
C GLY A 85 -6.34 4.58 -18.47
N CYS A 86 -7.15 5.62 -18.32
CA CYS A 86 -6.75 6.93 -17.79
C CYS A 86 -6.82 7.05 -16.26
N TYR A 87 -7.19 6.00 -15.54
CA TYR A 87 -7.32 6.01 -14.07
C TYR A 87 -6.19 5.24 -13.39
N VAL A 88 -5.77 5.74 -12.24
CA VAL A 88 -4.89 5.05 -11.30
C VAL A 88 -5.74 4.51 -10.16
N VAL A 89 -5.59 3.23 -9.81
CA VAL A 89 -6.36 2.61 -8.73
C VAL A 89 -5.44 1.85 -7.78
N LEU A 90 -5.81 1.83 -6.50
CA LEU A 90 -5.21 0.96 -5.50
C LEU A 90 -5.86 -0.42 -5.59
N SER A 91 -5.07 -1.47 -5.77
CA SER A 91 -5.54 -2.85 -5.94
C SER A 91 -4.91 -3.77 -4.90
N VAL A 92 -5.69 -4.74 -4.43
CA VAL A 92 -5.21 -5.79 -3.52
C VAL A 92 -5.25 -7.14 -4.23
N LYS A 93 -4.19 -7.94 -4.06
CA LYS A 93 -4.21 -9.37 -4.39
C LYS A 93 -3.65 -10.20 -3.24
N LYS A 94 -4.15 -11.42 -3.07
CA LYS A 94 -3.55 -12.40 -2.15
C LYS A 94 -2.22 -12.89 -2.73
N CYS A 95 -1.20 -13.03 -1.88
CA CYS A 95 0.12 -13.53 -2.24
C CYS A 95 0.18 -15.06 -2.20
#